data_AF-A0A661CML7-F1
#
_entry.id   AF-A0A661CML7-F1
#
_cell.length_a   1.000
_cell.length_b   1.000
_cell.length_c   1.000
_cell.angle_alpha   90.00
_cell.angle_beta   90.00
_cell.angle_gamma   90.00
#
_symmetry.space_group_name_H-M   'P 1'
#
loop_
_entity.id
_entity.type
_entity.pdbx_description
1 polymer ?
#
loop_
_entity_poly.entity_id
_entity_poly.type
_entity_poly.pdbx_seq_one_letter_code
_entity_poly.pdbx_strand_id
1 'polypeptide(L)'
;TAHLVFTDQHGKHRQQYLHSAPAMPEALYSMAQQVVIEPDGIVSFKLGRQSYRGVLDYLVTKGTPPTKGKLQVEPISDINGDGKEDWVLIYPSGERQTLFHSDSLQ
;
A
#
# COMPACT_ATOMS: atom_id res chain seq x y z
N THR A 1 2.17 0.52 -13.04
CA THR A 1 3.02 1.61 -12.53
C THR A 1 2.53 2.94 -13.08
N ALA A 2 2.21 3.90 -12.21
CA ALA A 2 1.86 5.26 -12.65
C ALA A 2 3.13 6.04 -13.06
N HIS A 3 3.00 6.94 -14.03
CA HIS A 3 4.09 7.82 -14.42
C HIS A 3 3.58 9.21 -14.83
N LEU A 4 4.36 10.23 -14.50
CA LEU A 4 4.14 11.60 -14.94
C LEU A 4 5.05 11.89 -16.14
N VAL A 5 4.47 12.40 -17.22
CA VAL A 5 5.22 12.94 -18.36
C VAL A 5 5.10 14.45 -18.35
N PHE A 6 6.24 15.14 -18.35
CA PHE A 6 6.29 16.60 -18.29
C PHE A 6 7.50 17.14 -19.04
N THR A 7 7.43 18.42 -19.42
CA THR A 7 8.55 19.14 -20.02
C THR A 7 9.28 19.90 -18.92
N ASP A 8 10.59 19.71 -18.79
CA ASP A 8 11.39 20.45 -17.80
C ASP A 8 11.64 21.90 -18.22
N GLN A 9 12.26 22.68 -17.33
CA GLN A 9 12.59 24.09 -17.56
C GLN A 9 13.51 24.35 -18.77
N HIS A 10 14.14 23.31 -19.34
CA HIS A 10 14.98 23.38 -20.53
C HIS A 10 14.28 22.87 -21.80
N GLY A 11 12.96 22.61 -21.75
CA GLY A 11 12.22 22.07 -22.89
C GLY A 11 12.41 20.56 -23.09
N LYS A 12 13.10 19.86 -22.19
CA LYS A 12 13.33 18.41 -22.34
C LYS A 12 12.14 17.63 -21.77
N HIS A 13 11.61 16.69 -22.56
CA HIS A 13 10.62 15.73 -22.08
C HIS A 13 11.24 14.79 -21.03
N ARG A 14 10.57 14.67 -19.89
CA ARG A 14 10.94 13.82 -18.77
C ARG A 14 9.79 12.87 -18.45
N GLN A 15 10.16 11.71 -17.93
CA GLN A 15 9.25 10.75 -17.35
C GLN A 15 9.70 10.47 -15.91
N GLN A 16 8.75 10.53 -14.98
CA GLN A 16 8.95 10.16 -13.58
C GLN A 16 8.00 9.02 -13.23
N TYR A 17 8.56 7.91 -12.77
CA TYR A 17 7.78 6.81 -12.21
C TYR A 17 7.34 7.17 -10.80
N LEU A 18 6.07 6.90 -10.50
CA LEU A 18 5.48 7.08 -9.18
C LEU A 18 5.13 5.70 -8.63
N HIS A 19 5.62 5.40 -7.43
CA HIS A 19 5.28 4.18 -6.70
C HIS A 19 4.27 4.52 -5.61
N SER A 20 3.33 3.60 -5.38
CA SER A 20 2.39 3.71 -4.26
C SER A 20 3.13 3.69 -2.94
N ALA A 21 2.62 4.42 -1.95
CA ALA A 21 3.14 4.42 -0.58
C ALA A 21 2.00 4.24 0.42
N PRO A 22 2.28 3.74 1.64
CA PRO A 22 1.29 3.70 2.71
C PRO A 22 0.74 5.08 3.00
N ALA A 23 -0.58 5.18 3.16
CA ALA A 23 -1.23 6.44 3.55
C ALA A 23 -0.73 6.93 4.92
N MET A 24 -0.43 6.00 5.83
CA MET A 24 0.07 6.30 7.17
C MET A 24 1.25 5.37 7.54
N PRO A 25 2.48 5.63 7.01
CA PRO A 25 3.65 4.78 7.21
C PRO A 25 4.00 4.58 8.69
N GLU A 26 3.81 5.60 9.53
CA GLU A 26 4.02 5.55 10.97
C GLU A 26 3.15 4.50 11.67
N ALA A 27 1.96 4.19 11.14
CA ALA A 27 1.08 3.15 11.67
C ALA A 27 1.69 1.76 11.47
N LEU A 28 2.24 1.51 10.27
CA LEU A 28 2.95 0.28 9.97
C LEU A 28 4.18 0.13 10.86
N TYR A 29 5.02 1.16 10.96
CA TYR A 29 6.24 1.09 11.78
C TYR A 29 5.98 0.92 13.28
N SER A 30 4.87 1.48 13.80
CA SER A 30 4.56 1.41 15.23
C SER A 30 3.77 0.16 15.63
N MET A 31 3.01 -0.46 14.71
CA MET A 31 2.05 -1.52 15.05
C MET A 31 2.33 -2.87 14.38
N ALA A 32 3.13 -2.88 13.30
CA ALA A 32 3.54 -4.10 12.61
C ALA A 32 5.02 -4.43 12.92
N GLN A 33 5.44 -5.62 12.51
CA GLN A 33 6.80 -6.12 12.62
C GLN A 33 7.36 -6.34 11.21
N GLN A 34 8.69 -6.34 11.07
CA GLN A 34 9.36 -6.68 9.80
C GLN A 34 8.86 -5.84 8.61
N VAL A 35 8.59 -4.56 8.85
CA VAL A 35 8.10 -3.65 7.80
C VAL A 35 9.24 -3.36 6.81
N VAL A 36 9.00 -3.68 5.54
CA VAL A 36 9.86 -3.33 4.41
C VAL A 36 9.00 -2.66 3.35
N ILE A 37 9.44 -1.49 2.90
CA ILE A 37 8.88 -0.78 1.75
C ILE A 37 9.98 -0.75 0.69
N GLU A 38 9.81 -1.54 -0.36
CA GLU A 38 10.75 -1.68 -1.45
C GLU A 38 10.68 -0.46 -2.39
N PRO A 39 11.78 -0.08 -3.08
CA PRO A 39 11.79 1.09 -3.97
C PRO A 39 10.80 1.02 -5.13
N ASP A 40 10.34 -0.18 -5.49
CA ASP A 40 9.37 -0.45 -6.54
C ASP A 40 7.91 -0.34 -6.06
N GLY A 41 7.70 -0.04 -4.77
CA GLY A 41 6.38 0.14 -4.17
C GLY A 41 5.79 -1.13 -3.56
N ILE A 42 6.54 -2.24 -3.54
CA ILE A 42 6.13 -3.43 -2.78
C ILE A 42 6.27 -3.15 -1.28
N VAL A 43 5.22 -3.46 -0.54
CA VAL A 43 5.19 -3.38 0.92
C VAL A 43 5.07 -4.78 1.48
N SER A 44 5.93 -5.12 2.43
CA SER A 44 5.81 -6.34 3.23
C SER A 44 5.88 -6.02 4.72
N PHE A 45 5.07 -6.70 5.51
CA PHE A 45 5.04 -6.55 6.96
C PHE A 45 4.36 -7.75 7.61
N LYS A 46 4.55 -7.87 8.92
CA LYS A 46 3.88 -8.86 9.76
C LYS A 46 3.00 -8.17 10.79
N LEU A 47 1.72 -8.53 10.84
CA LEU A 47 0.79 -8.06 11.86
C LEU A 47 0.26 -9.25 12.66
N GLY A 48 0.63 -9.31 13.94
CA GLY A 48 0.38 -10.48 14.77
C GLY A 48 1.13 -11.71 14.25
N ARG A 49 0.39 -12.75 13.83
CA ARG A 49 0.98 -13.99 13.28
C ARG A 49 0.97 -14.04 11.75
N GLN A 50 0.28 -13.10 11.10
CA GLN A 50 0.10 -13.10 9.66
C GLN A 50 1.13 -12.20 8.99
N SER A 51 1.68 -12.67 7.87
CA SER A 51 2.51 -11.88 6.97
C SER A 51 1.69 -11.38 5.79
N TYR A 52 1.95 -10.15 5.37
CA TYR A 52 1.31 -9.48 4.25
C TYR A 52 2.40 -8.99 3.31
N ARG A 53 2.16 -9.14 2.01
CA ARG A 53 3.06 -8.66 0.97
C ARG A 53 2.27 -8.29 -0.27
N GLY A 54 2.53 -7.12 -0.83
CA GLY A 54 1.75 -6.63 -1.95
C GLY A 54 2.13 -5.23 -2.41
N VAL A 55 1.38 -4.72 -3.38
CA VAL A 55 1.48 -3.33 -3.85
C VAL A 55 0.26 -2.57 -3.34
N LEU A 56 0.47 -1.38 -2.79
CA LEU A 56 -0.64 -0.57 -2.33
C LEU A 56 -1.36 0.11 -3.49
N ASP A 57 -2.67 0.30 -3.35
CA ASP A 57 -3.41 1.17 -4.24
C ASP A 57 -3.00 2.64 -4.01
N TYR A 58 -2.98 3.44 -5.07
CA TYR A 58 -2.79 4.88 -4.98
C TYR A 58 -4.00 5.57 -4.35
N LEU A 59 -5.19 4.96 -4.46
CA LEU A 59 -6.40 5.51 -3.88
C LEU A 59 -6.43 5.27 -2.36
N VAL A 60 -6.49 6.36 -1.61
CA VAL A 60 -6.81 6.36 -0.18
C VAL A 60 -8.26 6.81 -0.02
N THR A 61 -9.07 5.99 0.62
CA THR A 61 -10.47 6.31 0.91
C THR A 61 -10.67 6.60 2.39
N LYS A 62 -11.66 7.43 2.71
CA LYS A 62 -12.04 7.68 4.11
C LYS A 62 -13.03 6.62 4.57
N GLY A 63 -12.89 6.18 5.81
CA GLY A 63 -13.82 5.30 6.48
C GLY A 63 -13.88 5.58 7.98
N THR A 64 -14.62 4.73 8.70
CA THR A 64 -14.68 4.81 10.16
C THR A 64 -13.38 4.26 10.77
N PRO A 65 -12.78 4.95 11.76
CA PRO A 65 -11.65 4.43 12.52
C PRO A 65 -11.94 3.06 13.16
N PRO A 66 -10.92 2.18 13.25
CA PRO A 66 -11.06 0.91 13.93
C PRO A 66 -11.29 1.14 15.43
N THR A 67 -12.14 0.32 16.07
CA THR A 67 -12.64 0.53 17.45
C THR A 67 -11.53 0.69 18.49
N LYS A 68 -10.34 0.13 18.25
CA LYS A 68 -9.19 0.19 19.17
C LYS A 68 -8.10 1.19 18.73
N GLY A 69 -8.34 1.96 17.66
CA GLY A 69 -7.35 2.88 17.09
C GLY A 69 -6.06 2.19 16.64
N LYS A 70 -6.14 0.90 16.28
CA LYS A 70 -5.00 0.10 15.82
C LYS A 70 -5.13 -0.19 14.34
N LEU A 71 -4.01 -0.31 13.64
CA LEU A 71 -3.97 -0.84 12.29
C LEU A 71 -4.70 -2.19 12.25
N GLN A 72 -5.65 -2.30 11.33
CA GLN A 72 -6.33 -3.55 11.00
C GLN A 72 -6.06 -3.89 9.55
N VAL A 73 -6.04 -5.19 9.26
CA VAL A 73 -5.97 -5.70 7.89
C VAL A 73 -7.12 -6.68 7.75
N GLU A 74 -7.95 -6.45 6.75
CA GLU A 74 -9.11 -7.28 6.46
C GLU A 74 -8.98 -7.87 5.05
N PRO A 75 -9.32 -9.15 4.86
CA PRO A 75 -9.40 -9.74 3.52
C PRO A 75 -10.53 -9.10 2.71
N ILE A 76 -10.29 -8.94 1.41
CA ILE A 76 -11.29 -8.51 0.43
C ILE A 76 -11.21 -9.43 -0.79
N SER A 77 -12.29 -9.49 -1.58
CA SER A 77 -12.26 -10.24 -2.85
C SER A 77 -11.08 -9.81 -3.73
N ASP A 78 -10.60 -10.74 -4.56
CA ASP A 78 -9.64 -10.46 -5.63
C ASP A 78 -10.19 -9.33 -6.54
N ILE A 79 -9.68 -8.11 -6.36
CA ILE A 79 -10.16 -6.95 -7.13
C ILE A 79 -9.22 -6.60 -8.29
N ASN A 80 -7.99 -7.13 -8.29
CA ASN A 80 -7.04 -6.95 -9.40
C ASN A 80 -7.11 -8.08 -10.45
N GLY A 81 -7.83 -9.16 -10.17
CA GLY A 81 -8.08 -10.30 -11.07
C GLY A 81 -6.90 -11.26 -11.20
N ASP A 82 -6.00 -11.33 -10.21
CA ASP A 82 -4.80 -12.18 -10.25
C ASP A 82 -5.02 -13.61 -9.71
N GLY A 83 -6.24 -13.92 -9.27
CA GLY A 83 -6.63 -15.20 -8.71
C GLY A 83 -6.36 -15.34 -7.22
N LYS A 84 -5.95 -14.27 -6.52
CA LYS A 84 -5.66 -14.26 -5.09
C LYS A 84 -6.52 -13.23 -4.34
N GLU A 85 -6.85 -13.56 -3.11
CA GLU A 85 -7.52 -12.62 -2.22
C GLU A 85 -6.59 -11.44 -1.92
N ASP A 86 -7.14 -10.22 -2.02
CA ASP A 86 -6.47 -8.97 -1.69
C ASP A 86 -6.77 -8.58 -0.23
N TRP A 87 -6.14 -7.50 0.25
CA TRP A 87 -6.40 -6.97 1.58
C TRP A 87 -6.75 -5.49 1.56
N VAL A 88 -7.46 -5.03 2.58
CA VAL A 88 -7.59 -3.61 2.90
C VAL A 88 -6.88 -3.32 4.22
N LEU A 89 -6.00 -2.33 4.20
CA LEU A 89 -5.42 -1.72 5.40
C LEU A 89 -6.39 -0.67 5.91
N ILE A 90 -6.76 -0.76 7.18
CA ILE A 90 -7.60 0.23 7.87
C ILE A 90 -6.72 0.91 8.92
N TYR A 91 -6.36 2.15 8.66
CA TYR A 91 -5.46 2.93 9.52
C TYR A 91 -6.21 3.48 10.75
N PRO A 92 -5.51 3.75 11.86
CA PRO A 92 -6.07 4.42 13.05
C PRO A 92 -6.87 5.70 12.77
N SER A 93 -6.53 6.45 11.72
CA SER A 93 -7.25 7.66 11.28
C SER A 93 -8.62 7.36 10.66
N GLY A 94 -8.90 6.10 10.30
CA GLY A 94 -10.06 5.68 9.51
C GLY A 94 -9.81 5.65 8.02
N GLU A 95 -8.64 6.11 7.55
CA GLU A 95 -8.24 5.94 6.15
C GLU A 95 -8.10 4.46 5.79
N ARG A 96 -8.41 4.15 4.54
CA ARG A 96 -8.38 2.80 3.99
C ARG A 96 -7.60 2.78 2.70
N GLN A 97 -6.79 1.75 2.53
CA GLN A 97 -5.98 1.55 1.33
C GLN A 97 -5.90 0.06 1.02
N THR A 98 -6.17 -0.29 -0.23
CA THR A 98 -6.02 -1.68 -0.69
C THR A 98 -4.55 -2.04 -0.77
N LEU A 99 -4.21 -3.26 -0.36
CA LEU A 99 -2.95 -3.94 -0.64
C LEU A 99 -3.26 -5.11 -1.59
N PHE A 100 -2.85 -4.96 -2.84
CA PHE A 100 -2.95 -6.01 -3.85
C PHE A 100 -1.92 -7.09 -3.55
N HIS A 101 -2.36 -8.33 -3.36
CA HIS A 101 -1.47 -9.42 -2.99
C HIS A 101 -0.39 -9.65 -4.05
N SER A 102 0.88 -9.81 -3.64
CA SER A 102 1.96 -10.21 -4.55
C SER A 102 2.99 -11.14 -3.90
N ASP A 103 3.19 -12.30 -4.52
CA ASP A 103 4.21 -13.30 -4.13
C ASP A 103 5.61 -12.96 -4.65
N SER A 104 5.74 -11.97 -5.54
CA SER A 104 6.94 -11.80 -6.37
C SER A 104 8.05 -11.01 -5.65
N LEU A 105 9.13 -11.66 -5.21
CA LEU A 105 10.47 -11.04 -5.28
C LEU A 105 10.77 -10.98 -6.79
N GLN A 106 10.65 -9.81 -7.43
CA GLN A 106 11.08 -9.69 -8.83
C GLN A 106 12.60 -9.80 -8.92
#